data_AF-A0A7C1VXK0-F1
#
_entry.id   AF-A0A7C1VXK0-F1
#
_cell.length_a   1.000
_cell.length_b   1.000
_cell.length_c   1.000
_cell.angle_alpha   90.00
_cell.angle_beta   90.00
_cell.angle_gamma   90.00
#
_symmetry.space_group_name_H-M   'P 1'
#
loop_
_entity.id
_entity.type
_entity.pdbx_description
1 polymer ?
#
loop_
_entity_poly.entity_id
_entity_poly.type
_entity_poly.pdbx_seq_one_letter_code
_entity_poly.pdbx_strand_id
1 'polypeptide(L)'
;MNKKRIEVLNRELEKNVEVQTMLHIELALQKKLDPEEMSATEILKRNDSGQPMSSQKITRKRYIEIKEEELEAVDLRIETISELLQ
;
A
#
# COMPACT_ATOMS: atom_id res chain seq x y z
N MET A 1 16.74 20.74 13.50
CA MET A 1 15.61 20.66 12.55
C MET A 1 14.51 21.65 12.92
N ASN A 2 13.72 22.12 11.95
CA ASN A 2 12.56 22.99 12.20
C ASN A 2 11.42 22.18 12.85
N LYS A 3 10.89 22.63 14.00
CA LYS A 3 9.81 21.93 14.75
C LYS A 3 8.60 21.57 13.89
N LYS A 4 8.16 22.49 13.02
CA LYS A 4 7.03 22.27 12.10
C LYS A 4 7.33 21.17 11.08
N ARG A 5 8.59 21.06 10.63
CA ARG A 5 9.03 19.99 9.71
C ARG A 5 9.01 18.63 10.39
N ILE A 6 9.47 18.55 11.65
CA ILE A 6 9.43 17.30 12.44
C ILE A 6 7.98 16.83 12.61
N GLU A 7 7.06 17.72 12.98
CA GLU A 7 5.64 17.38 13.15
C GLU A 7 5.01 16.85 11.85
N VAL A 8 5.36 17.43 10.70
CA VAL A 8 4.90 16.94 9.38
C VAL A 8 5.48 15.56 9.07
N LEU A 9 6.77 15.36 9.29
CA LEU A 9 7.44 14.08 9.03
C LEU A 9 6.90 12.96 9.93
N ASN A 10 6.66 13.23 11.22
CA ASN A 10 6.04 12.26 12.13
C ASN A 10 4.63 11.85 11.68
N ARG A 11 3.79 12.82 11.28
CA ARG A 11 2.45 12.50 10.75
C ARG A 11 2.50 11.67 9.47
N GLU A 12 3.47 11.95 8.61
CA GLU A 12 3.66 11.18 7.38
C GLU A 12 4.17 9.77 7.68
N LEU A 13 5.07 9.62 8.64
CA LEU A 13 5.57 8.33 9.11
C LEU A 13 4.43 7.46 9.65
N GLU A 14 3.59 8.01 10.54
CA GLU A 14 2.43 7.31 11.11
C GLU A 14 1.48 6.80 10.01
N LYS A 15 1.18 7.64 9.01
CA LYS A 15 0.36 7.23 7.87
C LYS A 15 0.98 6.11 7.05
N ASN A 16 2.28 6.17 6.77
CA ASN A 16 2.95 5.14 5.98
C ASN A 16 3.00 3.80 6.73
N VAL A 17 3.21 3.82 8.05
CA VAL A 17 3.12 2.60 8.90
C VAL A 17 1.71 2.00 8.90
N GLU A 18 0.66 2.82 8.95
CA GLU A 18 -0.72 2.35 8.84
C GLU A 18 -0.97 1.67 7.48
N VAL A 19 -0.56 2.30 6.38
CA VAL A 19 -0.68 1.73 5.02
C VAL A 19 0.11 0.42 4.89
N GLN A 20 1.33 0.37 5.41
CA GLN A 20 2.17 -0.83 5.41
C GLN A 20 1.47 -2.00 6.13
N THR A 21 0.86 -1.71 7.28
CA THR A 21 0.13 -2.70 8.08
C THR A 21 -1.08 -3.24 7.30
N MET A 22 -1.84 -2.35 6.64
CA MET A 22 -2.99 -2.75 5.82
C MET A 22 -2.57 -3.64 4.64
N LEU A 23 -1.48 -3.28 3.94
CA LEU A 23 -0.96 -4.07 2.82
C LEU A 23 -0.50 -5.46 3.28
N HIS A 24 0.19 -5.56 4.43
CA HIS A 24 0.58 -6.86 4.99
C HIS A 24 -0.64 -7.75 5.30
N ILE A 25 -1.68 -7.19 5.93
CA ILE A 25 -2.92 -7.93 6.24
C ILE A 25 -3.59 -8.40 4.94
N GLU A 26 -3.73 -7.49 3.97
CA GLU A 26 -4.33 -7.77 2.67
C GLU A 26 -3.57 -8.87 1.92
N LEU A 27 -2.24 -8.78 1.85
CA LEU A 27 -1.40 -9.81 1.25
C LEU A 27 -1.52 -11.15 1.97
N ALA A 28 -1.56 -11.17 3.30
CA ALA A 28 -1.71 -12.39 4.08
C ALA A 28 -3.07 -13.06 3.81
N LEU A 29 -4.15 -12.28 3.72
CA LEU A 29 -5.48 -12.78 3.33
C LEU A 29 -5.45 -13.33 1.91
N GLN A 30 -4.90 -12.56 0.97
CA GLN A 30 -4.78 -12.97 -0.42
C GLN A 30 -3.85 -14.15 -0.63
N LYS A 31 -2.92 -14.49 0.27
CA LYS A 31 -2.07 -15.69 0.14
C LYS A 31 -2.71 -16.94 0.73
N LYS A 32 -3.66 -16.80 1.66
CA LYS A 32 -4.36 -17.91 2.34
C LYS A 32 -5.54 -18.49 1.57
N LEU A 33 -6.10 -17.75 0.60
CA LEU A 33 -7.21 -18.24 -0.23
C LEU A 33 -6.79 -19.45 -1.06
N ASP A 34 -7.69 -20.38 -1.33
CA ASP A 34 -7.37 -21.58 -2.10
C ASP A 34 -7.02 -21.24 -3.57
N PRO A 35 -6.03 -21.91 -4.19
CA PRO A 35 -5.71 -21.73 -5.61
C PRO A 35 -6.86 -22.12 -6.54
N GLU A 36 -7.84 -22.90 -6.08
CA GLU A 36 -9.00 -23.33 -6.86
C GLU A 36 -10.17 -22.32 -6.79
N GLU A 37 -10.21 -21.43 -5.79
CA GLU A 37 -11.18 -20.32 -5.67
C GLU A 37 -10.84 -19.13 -6.60
N MET A 38 -10.07 -19.36 -7.66
CA MET A 38 -9.56 -18.32 -8.57
C MET A 38 -10.66 -17.67 -9.42
N SER A 39 -11.38 -16.72 -8.82
CA SER A 39 -12.14 -15.72 -9.57
C SER A 39 -11.24 -14.52 -9.94
N ALA A 40 -11.59 -13.82 -11.01
CA ALA A 40 -10.96 -12.57 -11.37
C ALA A 40 -11.14 -11.54 -10.23
N THR A 41 -10.04 -11.04 -9.69
CA THR A 41 -10.05 -9.97 -8.69
C THR A 41 -10.19 -8.62 -9.40
N GLU A 42 -11.04 -7.75 -8.89
CA GLU A 42 -11.31 -6.45 -9.49
C GLU A 42 -10.53 -5.35 -8.76
N ILE A 43 -9.62 -4.67 -9.46
CA ILE A 43 -8.96 -3.46 -8.95
C ILE A 43 -9.73 -2.24 -9.46
N LEU A 44 -10.06 -1.32 -8.55
CA LEU A 44 -10.59 -0.01 -8.88
C LEU A 44 -9.45 0.96 -9.17
N LYS A 45 -9.34 1.44 -10.40
CA LYS A 45 -8.52 2.61 -10.73
C LYS A 45 -9.26 3.86 -10.26
N ARG A 46 -8.59 4.68 -9.44
CA ARG A 46 -9.09 5.97 -8.98
C ARG A 46 -8.35 7.10 -9.71
N ASN A 47 -9.02 8.23 -9.92
CA ASN A 47 -8.34 9.46 -10.33
C ASN A 47 -7.63 10.13 -9.14
N ASP A 48 -6.98 11.25 -9.40
CA ASP A 48 -6.26 12.06 -8.41
C ASP A 48 -7.19 12.61 -7.30
N SER A 49 -8.51 12.65 -7.52
CA SER A 49 -9.49 13.02 -6.49
C SER A 49 -10.03 11.82 -5.69
N GLY A 50 -9.48 10.62 -5.91
CA GLY A 50 -9.89 9.39 -5.23
C GLY A 50 -11.21 8.79 -5.73
N GLN A 51 -11.79 9.33 -6.79
CA GLN A 51 -13.02 8.81 -7.39
C GLN A 51 -12.71 7.62 -8.31
N PRO A 52 -13.47 6.51 -8.22
CA PRO A 52 -13.28 5.37 -9.10
C PRO A 52 -13.60 5.77 -10.55
N MET A 53 -12.63 5.60 -11.45
CA MET A 53 -12.79 5.87 -12.88
C MET A 53 -13.09 4.62 -13.69
N SER A 54 -12.46 3.51 -13.33
CA SER A 54 -12.65 2.24 -14.02
C SER A 54 -12.28 1.09 -13.10
N SER A 55 -12.81 -0.08 -13.40
CA SER A 55 -12.38 -1.32 -12.78
C SER A 55 -11.66 -2.18 -13.79
N GLN A 56 -10.61 -2.86 -13.35
CA GLN A 56 -9.86 -3.80 -14.17
C GLN A 56 -9.88 -5.17 -13.48
N LYS A 57 -10.40 -6.16 -14.20
CA LYS A 57 -10.29 -7.56 -13.80
C LYS A 57 -8.86 -8.03 -14.03
N ILE A 58 -8.23 -8.55 -12.99
CA ILE A 58 -6.91 -9.15 -13.03
C ILE A 58 -6.91 -10.51 -12.35
N THR A 59 -5.87 -11.29 -12.58
CA THR A 59 -5.67 -12.52 -11.83
C THR A 59 -5.22 -12.19 -10.40
N ARG A 60 -5.57 -13.05 -9.44
CA ARG A 60 -5.09 -12.94 -8.06
C ARG A 60 -3.56 -12.93 -7.96
N LYS A 61 -2.88 -13.72 -8.81
CA LYS A 61 -1.41 -13.68 -8.89
C LYS A 61 -0.93 -12.26 -9.20
N ARG A 62 -1.50 -11.60 -10.21
CA ARG A 62 -1.13 -10.22 -10.56
C ARG A 62 -1.52 -9.23 -9.47
N TYR A 63 -2.63 -9.47 -8.76
CA TYR A 63 -3.03 -8.65 -7.61
C TYR A 63 -1.98 -8.68 -6.51
N ILE A 64 -1.52 -9.87 -6.13
CA ILE A 64 -0.49 -10.07 -5.11
C ILE A 64 0.80 -9.37 -5.52
N GLU A 65 1.25 -9.54 -6.78
CA GLU A 65 2.45 -8.85 -7.30
C GLU A 65 2.33 -7.33 -7.16
N ILE A 66 1.20 -6.73 -7.55
CA ILE A 66 0.96 -5.29 -7.40
C ILE A 66 1.02 -4.86 -5.94
N LYS A 67 0.44 -5.65 -5.02
CA LYS A 67 0.44 -5.34 -3.60
C LYS A 67 1.81 -5.50 -2.95
N GLU A 68 2.65 -6.41 -3.45
CA GLU A 68 4.05 -6.52 -3.05
C GLU A 68 4.86 -5.32 -3.55
N GLU A 69 4.68 -4.90 -4.81
CA GLU A 69 5.29 -3.67 -5.35
C GLU A 69 4.86 -2.41 -4.55
N GLU A 70 3.58 -2.30 -4.18
CA GLU A 70 3.06 -1.20 -3.34
C GLU A 70 3.70 -1.21 -1.94
N LEU A 71 3.89 -2.39 -1.34
CA LEU A 71 4.47 -2.55 -0.02
C LEU A 71 5.95 -2.13 -0.01
N GLU A 72 6.75 -2.57 -0.98
CA GLU A 72 8.15 -2.15 -1.13
C GLU A 72 8.28 -0.62 -1.25
N ALA A 73 7.38 0.02 -1.99
CA ALA A 73 7.36 1.47 -2.12
C ALA A 73 6.95 2.21 -0.82
N VAL A 74 6.15 1.59 0.04
CA VAL A 74 5.84 2.12 1.39
C VAL A 74 7.05 1.95 2.30
N ASP A 75 7.72 0.80 2.28
CA ASP A 75 8.89 0.52 3.10
C ASP A 75 10.01 1.53 2.85
N LEU A 76 10.31 1.80 1.56
CA LEU A 76 11.30 2.81 1.18
C LEU A 76 10.94 4.22 1.68
N ARG A 77 9.65 4.57 1.68
CA ARG A 77 9.18 5.87 2.21
C ARG A 77 9.35 5.95 3.72
N ILE A 78 9.05 4.89 4.45
CA ILE A 78 9.25 4.80 5.91
C ILE A 78 10.73 4.96 6.24
N GLU A 79 11.61 4.25 5.55
CA GLU A 79 13.06 4.36 5.71
C GLU A 79 13.54 5.80 5.47
N THR A 80 13.17 6.38 4.32
CA THR A 80 13.54 7.76 3.96
C THR A 80 13.09 8.77 5.01
N ILE A 81 11.84 8.68 5.50
CA ILE A 81 11.33 9.60 6.53
C ILE A 81 12.06 9.39 7.85
N SER A 82 12.35 8.14 8.21
CA SER A 82 13.07 7.80 9.44
C SER A 82 14.49 8.38 9.43
N GLU A 83 15.19 8.33 8.30
CA GLU A 83 16.50 8.96 8.11
C GLU A 83 16.42 10.49 8.24
N LEU A 84 15.39 11.11 7.68
CA LEU A 84 15.19 12.56 7.77
C LEU A 84 14.86 13.06 9.19
N LEU A 85 14.43 12.16 10.08
CA LEU A 85 14.10 12.46 11.47
C LEU A 85 15.28 12.32 12.44
N GLN A 86 16.39 11.67 12.03
CA GLN A 86 17.64 11.57 12.79
C GLN A 86 18.35 12.94 12.90
#